data_AF-A0A842KVZ3-F1
#
_entry.id   AF-A0A842KVZ3-F1
#
_cell.length_a   1.000
_cell.length_b   1.000
_cell.length_c   1.000
_cell.angle_alpha   90.00
_cell.angle_beta   90.00
_cell.angle_gamma   90.00
#
_symmetry.space_group_name_H-M   'P 1'
#
loop_
_entity.id
_entity.type
_entity.pdbx_description
1 polymer ?
#
loop_
_entity_poly.entity_id
_entity_poly.type
_entity_poly.pdbx_seq_one_letter_code
_entity_poly.pdbx_strand_id
1 'polypeptide(L)'
;MVRVKVRGIYSTALTKLFIENGFKIVQPSIEIVRRLNLDQNEEEFDVEVRDRLDRNGVIVIGKNEAAKNIVKVLKENLDDPIFRFLTAPNLINSIIDIILPLYSKRKLDEIRRTVIPTIDDHHLFKTWNNEVSSYVEQAERLIEIGHPIDSVKQLFYSVIEKHLPQEDDRIRILHYKLNGQVYELGTATVKKFFGNKLEFYRIIRSNGYYDGLEVQKEQNDIAESLTEIGEMYVVTKYYSSSGRFKGAYINIGTGVELISNGIRYVDLEIDLCVYPDNSVKIVDEEKFEEALAKGVVSEKLYNVVKEKIDFILSKKSLI
;
A
#
# COMPACT_ATOMS: atom_id res chain seq x y z
N MET A 1 25.78 2.35 18.34
CA MET A 1 24.90 1.42 17.59
C MET A 1 23.48 1.67 18.07
N VAL A 2 22.51 1.88 17.17
CA VAL A 2 21.11 2.12 17.57
C VAL A 2 20.50 0.81 18.04
N ARG A 3 19.86 0.81 19.23
CA ARG A 3 19.13 -0.35 19.75
C ARG A 3 17.67 -0.28 19.32
N VAL A 4 17.22 -1.30 18.58
CA VAL A 4 15.86 -1.36 18.03
C VAL A 4 15.10 -2.55 18.59
N LYS A 5 13.87 -2.29 19.04
CA LYS A 5 12.88 -3.31 19.35
C LYS A 5 11.91 -3.40 18.19
N VAL A 6 11.62 -4.62 17.71
CA VAL A 6 10.68 -4.84 16.61
C VAL A 6 9.53 -5.74 17.07
N ARG A 7 8.30 -5.38 16.70
CA ARG A 7 7.07 -6.15 16.99
C ARG A 7 6.14 -6.16 15.79
N GLY A 8 5.26 -7.15 15.75
CA GLY A 8 4.20 -7.24 14.75
C GLY A 8 4.50 -8.14 13.56
N ILE A 9 3.64 -8.10 12.56
CA ILE A 9 3.67 -9.03 11.41
C ILE A 9 4.92 -8.84 10.57
N TYR A 10 5.46 -7.62 10.48
CA TYR A 10 6.67 -7.30 9.72
C TYR A 10 7.97 -7.66 10.47
N SER A 11 7.87 -8.17 11.70
CA SER A 11 9.01 -8.26 12.61
C SER A 11 10.18 -9.07 12.07
N THR A 12 9.95 -10.22 11.45
CA THR A 12 11.05 -11.06 10.95
C THR A 12 11.83 -10.37 9.83
N ALA A 13 11.13 -9.77 8.87
CA ALA A 13 11.75 -9.06 7.75
C ALA A 13 12.50 -7.82 8.23
N LEU A 14 11.85 -7.01 9.08
CA LEU A 14 12.45 -5.77 9.61
C LEU A 14 13.63 -6.05 10.53
N THR A 15 13.57 -7.09 11.38
CA THR A 15 14.71 -7.48 12.21
C THR A 15 15.91 -7.88 11.35
N LYS A 16 15.70 -8.70 10.30
CA LYS A 16 16.75 -9.07 9.36
C LYS A 16 17.35 -7.83 8.67
N LEU A 17 16.50 -6.96 8.15
CA LEU A 17 16.91 -5.72 7.49
C LEU A 17 17.73 -4.81 8.43
N PHE A 18 17.29 -4.64 9.68
CA PHE A 18 18.00 -3.80 10.65
C PHE A 18 19.34 -4.39 11.09
N ILE A 19 19.46 -5.71 11.22
CA ILE A 19 20.76 -6.36 11.49
C ILE A 19 21.75 -6.07 10.36
N GLU A 20 21.32 -6.22 9.11
CA GLU A 20 22.16 -5.97 7.93
C GLU A 20 22.57 -4.50 7.78
N ASN A 21 21.81 -3.59 8.39
CA ASN A 21 22.10 -2.17 8.44
C ASN A 21 22.75 -1.73 9.78
N GLY A 22 23.30 -2.68 10.54
CA GLY A 22 24.14 -2.39 11.71
C GLY A 22 23.39 -1.96 12.98
N PHE A 23 22.12 -2.31 13.13
CA PHE A 23 21.36 -2.07 14.35
C PHE A 23 21.55 -3.22 15.35
N LYS A 24 21.45 -2.90 16.64
CA LYS A 24 21.40 -3.90 17.71
C LYS A 24 19.93 -4.25 17.99
N ILE A 25 19.56 -5.50 17.79
CA ILE A 25 18.21 -5.97 18.13
C ILE A 25 18.12 -6.21 19.63
N VAL A 26 17.15 -5.59 20.28
CA VAL A 26 16.90 -5.76 21.72
C VAL A 26 15.48 -6.22 22.00
N GLN A 27 15.31 -6.94 23.12
CA GLN A 27 14.03 -7.54 23.50
C GLN A 27 13.40 -8.37 22.36
N PRO A 28 14.11 -9.25 21.63
CA PRO A 28 13.51 -10.06 20.57
C PRO A 28 12.44 -11.01 21.13
N SER A 29 11.38 -11.29 20.36
CA SER A 29 10.44 -12.34 20.74
C SER A 29 11.07 -13.72 20.60
N ILE A 30 10.52 -14.73 21.26
CA ILE A 30 10.99 -16.13 21.15
C ILE A 30 11.02 -16.60 19.69
N GLU A 31 10.03 -16.20 18.89
CA GLU A 31 10.01 -16.52 17.46
C GLU A 31 11.17 -15.88 16.70
N ILE A 32 11.48 -14.62 17.00
CA ILE A 32 12.58 -13.90 16.34
C ILE A 32 13.94 -14.47 16.76
N VAL A 33 14.12 -14.80 18.03
CA VAL A 33 15.29 -15.54 18.56
C VAL A 33 15.51 -16.82 17.75
N ARG A 34 14.46 -17.65 17.58
CA ARG A 34 14.54 -18.91 16.83
C ARG A 34 14.83 -18.70 15.34
N ARG A 35 14.11 -17.79 14.68
CA ARG A 35 14.20 -17.57 13.23
C ARG A 35 15.55 -16.99 12.80
N LEU A 36 16.12 -16.08 13.60
CA LEU A 36 17.32 -15.33 13.25
C LEU A 36 18.55 -15.72 14.07
N ASN A 37 18.45 -16.77 14.90
CA ASN A 37 19.52 -17.25 15.77
C ASN A 37 20.16 -16.13 16.61
N LEU A 38 19.30 -15.36 17.30
CA LEU A 38 19.71 -14.23 18.14
C LEU A 38 19.73 -14.60 19.61
N ASP A 39 20.57 -13.95 20.40
CA ASP A 39 20.53 -14.07 21.85
C ASP A 39 19.34 -13.31 22.43
N GLN A 40 18.67 -13.94 23.41
CA GLN A 40 17.67 -13.25 24.21
C GLN A 40 18.34 -12.19 25.09
N ASN A 41 17.77 -10.99 25.13
CA ASN A 41 18.26 -9.88 25.94
C ASN A 41 17.11 -8.94 26.33
N GLU A 42 17.25 -8.24 27.45
CA GLU A 42 16.24 -7.31 28.00
C GLU A 42 16.75 -5.86 28.06
N GLU A 43 17.75 -5.52 27.25
CA GLU A 43 18.30 -4.16 27.21
C GLU A 43 17.25 -3.13 26.78
N GLU A 44 17.38 -1.90 27.29
CA GLU A 44 16.54 -0.78 26.86
C GLU A 44 16.72 -0.48 25.37
N PHE A 45 15.63 -0.19 24.67
CA PHE A 45 15.65 0.21 23.26
C PHE A 45 15.74 1.72 23.12
N ASP A 46 16.39 2.18 22.04
CA ASP A 46 16.39 3.59 21.65
C ASP A 46 15.18 3.92 20.76
N VAL A 47 14.68 2.92 20.03
CA VAL A 47 13.52 3.02 19.14
C VAL A 47 12.77 1.69 19.09
N GLU A 48 11.45 1.77 19.05
CA GLU A 48 10.55 0.65 18.80
C GLU A 48 9.88 0.81 17.44
N VAL A 49 9.81 -0.29 16.69
CA VAL A 49 9.05 -0.41 15.44
C VAL A 49 7.97 -1.47 15.65
N ARG A 50 6.71 -1.10 15.48
CA ARG A 50 5.56 -1.98 15.71
C ARG A 50 4.47 -1.76 14.67
N ASP A 51 3.58 -2.72 14.48
CA ASP A 51 2.47 -2.57 13.52
C ASP A 51 1.62 -1.32 13.79
N ARG A 52 1.13 -0.72 12.70
CA ARG A 52 -0.05 0.14 12.74
C ARG A 52 -1.28 -0.65 13.19
N LEU A 53 -2.31 0.06 13.67
CA LEU A 53 -3.57 -0.57 14.11
C LEU A 53 -4.26 -1.35 12.97
N ASP A 54 -4.20 -0.83 11.75
CA ASP A 54 -4.74 -1.47 10.53
C ASP A 54 -3.77 -2.52 9.94
N ARG A 55 -2.61 -2.75 10.57
CA ARG A 55 -1.49 -3.57 10.09
C ARG A 55 -0.94 -3.15 8.72
N ASN A 56 -1.41 -2.04 8.14
CA ASN A 56 -1.00 -1.56 6.83
C ASN A 56 0.26 -0.69 6.92
N GLY A 57 1.29 -1.23 7.56
CA GLY A 57 2.55 -0.55 7.85
C GLY A 57 2.91 -0.55 9.32
N VAL A 58 3.80 0.34 9.73
CA VAL A 58 4.43 0.38 11.06
C VAL A 58 4.44 1.77 11.67
N ILE A 59 4.46 1.83 13.00
CA ILE A 59 4.76 3.02 13.79
C ILE A 59 6.16 2.89 14.35
N VAL A 60 6.97 3.94 14.19
CA VAL A 60 8.30 4.10 14.78
C VAL A 60 8.21 5.09 15.93
N ILE A 61 8.62 4.68 17.13
CA ILE A 61 8.56 5.48 18.36
C ILE A 61 9.90 5.41 19.08
N GLY A 62 10.53 6.54 19.35
CA GLY A 62 11.78 6.55 20.10
C GLY A 62 12.55 7.86 19.99
N LYS A 63 13.84 7.81 20.36
CA LYS A 63 14.75 8.96 20.25
C LYS A 63 14.81 9.45 18.81
N ASN A 64 14.81 10.76 18.62
CA ASN A 64 14.75 11.42 17.31
C ASN A 64 15.82 10.89 16.32
N GLU A 65 17.08 10.81 16.75
CA GLU A 65 18.18 10.30 15.92
C GLU A 65 18.04 8.80 15.59
N ALA A 66 17.52 8.00 16.53
CA ALA A 66 17.26 6.58 16.27
C ALA A 66 16.12 6.40 15.25
N ALA A 67 15.04 7.18 15.37
CA ALA A 67 13.92 7.16 14.44
C ALA A 67 14.32 7.63 13.03
N LYS A 68 15.16 8.67 12.90
CA LYS A 68 15.72 9.10 11.61
C LYS A 68 16.53 8.00 10.93
N ASN A 69 17.32 7.24 11.69
CA ASN A 69 18.08 6.11 11.15
C ASN A 69 17.15 5.00 10.64
N ILE A 70 16.03 4.73 11.30
CA ILE A 70 15.00 3.80 10.80
C ILE A 70 14.43 4.31 9.47
N VAL A 71 14.04 5.58 9.40
CA VAL A 71 13.50 6.17 8.15
C VAL A 71 14.49 6.06 7.00
N LYS A 72 15.77 6.35 7.26
CA LYS A 72 16.84 6.24 6.25
C LYS A 72 16.90 4.82 5.67
N VAL A 73 17.01 3.80 6.53
CA VAL A 73 17.07 2.40 6.10
C VAL A 73 15.83 2.02 5.29
N LEU A 74 14.64 2.41 5.74
CA LEU A 74 13.40 2.08 5.02
C LEU A 74 13.32 2.77 3.66
N LYS A 75 13.77 4.02 3.53
CA LYS A 75 13.84 4.73 2.24
C LYS A 75 14.82 4.08 1.26
N GLU A 76 15.95 3.60 1.76
CA GLU A 76 17.00 2.99 0.94
C GLU A 76 16.64 1.58 0.46
N ASN A 77 15.87 0.83 1.27
CA ASN A 77 15.66 -0.60 1.04
C ASN A 77 14.25 -0.98 0.57
N LEU A 78 13.27 -0.08 0.70
CA LEU A 78 11.90 -0.32 0.26
C LEU A 78 11.55 0.53 -0.97
N ASP A 79 10.46 0.19 -1.65
CA ASP A 79 10.11 0.78 -2.95
C ASP A 79 9.19 1.98 -2.80
N ASP A 80 8.11 1.83 -2.05
CA ASP A 80 7.01 2.80 -1.97
C ASP A 80 6.54 3.19 -0.55
N PRO A 81 7.39 3.19 0.51
CA PRO A 81 6.93 3.55 1.85
C PRO A 81 6.51 5.03 1.94
N ILE A 82 5.45 5.31 2.72
CA ILE A 82 4.92 6.66 2.94
C ILE A 82 5.13 7.05 4.40
N PHE A 83 5.82 8.16 4.64
CA PHE A 83 6.25 8.59 5.97
C PHE A 83 5.44 9.78 6.47
N ARG A 84 4.83 9.65 7.65
CA ARG A 84 4.11 10.73 8.32
C ARG A 84 4.73 11.04 9.68
N PHE A 85 5.34 12.21 9.78
CA PHE A 85 5.99 12.69 11.01
C PHE A 85 4.94 13.33 11.92
N LEU A 86 4.58 12.65 13.01
CA LEU A 86 3.50 13.06 13.92
C LEU A 86 3.97 13.97 15.07
N THR A 87 5.27 14.15 15.21
CA THR A 87 5.91 14.94 16.27
C THR A 87 6.69 16.10 15.68
N ALA A 88 6.69 17.23 16.38
CA ALA A 88 7.50 18.38 15.99
C ALA A 88 9.01 18.03 15.98
N PRO A 89 9.80 18.54 15.03
CA PRO A 89 11.21 18.17 14.86
C PRO A 89 12.12 18.46 16.07
N ASN A 90 11.71 19.41 16.93
CA ASN A 90 12.45 19.86 18.11
C ASN A 90 12.23 18.98 19.36
N LEU A 91 11.37 17.97 19.28
CA LEU A 91 11.16 17.04 20.39
C LEU A 91 12.26 15.97 20.45
N ILE A 92 12.60 15.57 21.68
CA ILE A 92 13.61 14.53 21.98
C ILE A 92 13.19 13.18 21.38
N ASN A 93 11.90 12.88 21.43
CA ASN A 93 11.32 11.67 20.88
C ASN A 93 10.49 11.99 19.63
N SER A 94 10.50 11.05 18.69
CA SER A 94 9.72 11.11 17.48
C SER A 94 8.69 9.99 17.41
N ILE A 95 7.53 10.31 16.84
CA ILE A 95 6.54 9.32 16.42
C ILE A 95 6.40 9.48 14.92
N ILE A 96 6.69 8.42 14.19
CA ILE A 96 6.61 8.37 12.73
C ILE A 96 5.68 7.25 12.37
N ASP A 97 4.62 7.59 11.65
CA ASP A 97 3.67 6.65 11.12
C ASP A 97 4.03 6.34 9.67
N ILE A 98 4.23 5.07 9.34
CA ILE A 98 4.73 4.63 8.05
C ILE A 98 3.72 3.68 7.44
N ILE A 99 3.13 4.04 6.30
CA ILE A 99 2.37 3.11 5.48
C ILE A 99 3.37 2.31 4.64
N LEU A 100 3.17 1.00 4.56
CA LEU A 100 3.95 0.10 3.71
C LEU A 100 3.00 -0.42 2.61
N PRO A 101 2.96 0.20 1.41
CA PRO A 101 2.12 -0.27 0.32
C PRO A 101 2.68 -1.54 -0.35
N LEU A 102 2.06 -1.95 -1.46
CA LEU A 102 2.23 -3.29 -2.02
C LEU A 102 3.69 -3.64 -2.30
N TYR A 103 4.45 -2.74 -2.92
CA TYR A 103 5.82 -3.05 -3.31
C TYR A 103 6.75 -3.13 -2.10
N SER A 104 6.56 -2.27 -1.10
CA SER A 104 7.24 -2.38 0.20
C SER A 104 6.90 -3.68 0.93
N LYS A 105 5.63 -4.12 0.92
CA LYS A 105 5.21 -5.40 1.50
C LYS A 105 5.91 -6.57 0.81
N ARG A 106 5.90 -6.59 -0.52
CA ARG A 106 6.58 -7.61 -1.33
C ARG A 106 8.08 -7.63 -1.08
N LYS A 107 8.70 -6.46 -0.96
CA LYS A 107 10.12 -6.35 -0.63
C LYS A 107 10.45 -6.94 0.75
N LEU A 108 9.58 -6.72 1.73
CA LEU A 108 9.71 -7.35 3.05
C LEU A 108 9.42 -8.86 3.01
N ASP A 109 8.52 -9.33 2.15
CA ASP A 109 8.31 -10.77 1.91
C ASP A 109 9.55 -11.43 1.30
N GLU A 110 10.24 -10.76 0.37
CA GLU A 110 11.52 -11.22 -0.18
C GLU A 110 12.59 -11.35 0.91
N ILE A 111 12.75 -10.32 1.76
CA ILE A 111 13.69 -10.34 2.89
C ILE A 111 13.33 -11.47 3.85
N ARG A 112 12.05 -11.61 4.21
CA ARG A 112 11.55 -12.67 5.10
C ARG A 112 11.86 -14.06 4.56
N ARG A 113 11.74 -14.27 3.25
CA ARG A 113 12.00 -15.54 2.57
C ARG A 113 13.44 -16.03 2.72
N THR A 114 14.39 -15.11 2.94
CA THR A 114 15.79 -15.48 3.23
C THR A 114 15.97 -16.08 4.63
N VAL A 115 14.95 -15.97 5.49
CA VAL A 115 14.98 -16.39 6.90
C VAL A 115 14.09 -17.61 7.13
N ILE A 116 12.87 -17.61 6.56
CA ILE A 116 11.87 -18.65 6.79
C ILE A 116 11.00 -18.83 5.53
N PRO A 117 10.48 -20.05 5.23
CA PRO A 117 9.52 -20.21 4.16
C PRO A 117 8.39 -19.19 4.24
N THR A 118 8.17 -18.49 3.14
CA THR A 118 7.24 -17.36 3.06
C THR A 118 6.40 -17.50 1.80
N ILE A 119 5.07 -17.46 1.93
CA ILE A 119 4.18 -17.48 0.76
C ILE A 119 4.24 -16.14 0.02
N ASP A 120 3.89 -16.13 -1.27
CA ASP A 120 3.89 -14.88 -2.03
C ASP A 120 2.74 -13.98 -1.54
N ASP A 121 3.01 -12.68 -1.42
CA ASP A 121 2.09 -11.68 -0.86
C ASP A 121 1.69 -11.95 0.61
N HIS A 122 2.58 -12.57 1.40
CA HIS A 122 2.39 -12.84 2.83
C HIS A 122 1.88 -11.61 3.59
N HIS A 123 2.60 -10.48 3.56
CA HIS A 123 2.18 -9.31 4.32
C HIS A 123 0.86 -8.74 3.82
N LEU A 124 0.58 -8.80 2.51
CA LEU A 124 -0.70 -8.36 1.95
C LEU A 124 -1.85 -9.16 2.56
N PHE A 125 -1.79 -10.49 2.51
CA PHE A 125 -2.85 -11.34 3.06
C PHE A 125 -2.99 -11.22 4.58
N LYS A 126 -1.89 -11.02 5.31
CA LYS A 126 -1.91 -10.75 6.76
C LYS A 126 -2.67 -9.47 7.14
N THR A 127 -2.87 -8.55 6.20
CA THR A 127 -3.63 -7.30 6.39
C THR A 127 -5.10 -7.37 5.98
N TRP A 128 -5.58 -8.46 5.37
CA TRP A 128 -6.97 -8.56 4.89
C TRP A 128 -7.96 -8.66 6.05
N ASN A 129 -7.96 -9.79 6.74
CA ASN A 129 -8.77 -10.06 7.91
C ASN A 129 -8.13 -11.21 8.72
N ASN A 130 -8.67 -11.50 9.90
CA ASN A 130 -8.11 -12.52 10.79
C ASN A 130 -8.18 -13.94 10.20
N GLU A 131 -9.21 -14.24 9.40
CA GLU A 131 -9.40 -15.55 8.75
C GLU A 131 -8.31 -15.80 7.71
N VAL A 132 -8.12 -14.88 6.76
CA VAL A 132 -7.09 -14.98 5.72
C VAL A 132 -5.69 -14.93 6.35
N SER A 133 -5.48 -14.11 7.37
CA SER A 133 -4.24 -14.11 8.16
C SER A 133 -3.93 -15.48 8.77
N SER A 134 -4.94 -16.24 9.20
CA SER A 134 -4.76 -17.59 9.73
C SER A 134 -4.40 -18.58 8.61
N TYR A 135 -4.96 -18.43 7.41
CA TYR A 135 -4.59 -19.26 6.25
C TYR A 135 -3.12 -19.09 5.86
N VAL A 136 -2.58 -17.87 5.96
CA VAL A 136 -1.14 -17.61 5.75
C VAL A 136 -0.29 -18.42 6.74
N GLU A 137 -0.63 -18.34 8.03
CA GLU A 137 0.12 -19.04 9.09
C GLU A 137 0.07 -20.56 8.93
N GLN A 138 -1.10 -21.09 8.56
CA GLN A 138 -1.28 -22.52 8.31
C GLN A 138 -0.47 -22.98 7.10
N ALA A 139 -0.50 -22.23 6.00
CA ALA A 139 0.27 -22.54 4.80
C ALA A 139 1.78 -22.56 5.10
N GLU A 140 2.31 -21.53 5.75
CA GLU A 140 3.74 -21.49 6.11
C GLU A 140 4.13 -22.62 7.06
N ARG A 141 3.28 -22.95 8.04
CA ARG A 141 3.52 -24.08 8.95
C ARG A 141 3.56 -25.41 8.22
N LEU A 142 2.68 -25.64 7.23
CA LEU A 142 2.72 -26.87 6.42
C LEU A 142 4.05 -27.01 5.67
N ILE A 143 4.57 -25.91 5.13
CA ILE A 143 5.87 -25.89 4.46
C ILE A 143 6.98 -26.18 5.48
N GLU A 144 6.93 -25.56 6.67
CA GLU A 144 7.90 -25.75 7.74
C GLU A 144 8.00 -27.21 8.22
N ILE A 145 6.87 -27.95 8.28
CA ILE A 145 6.87 -29.37 8.65
C ILE A 145 7.17 -30.33 7.48
N GLY A 146 7.55 -29.80 6.32
CA GLY A 146 8.10 -30.58 5.19
C GLY A 146 7.12 -30.89 4.05
N HIS A 147 5.93 -30.28 4.00
CA HIS A 147 5.07 -30.44 2.82
C HIS A 147 5.64 -29.71 1.60
N PRO A 148 5.46 -30.24 0.37
CA PRO A 148 5.94 -29.60 -0.85
C PRO A 148 5.35 -28.19 -1.04
N ILE A 149 6.21 -27.21 -1.28
CA ILE A 149 5.83 -25.79 -1.36
C ILE A 149 4.76 -25.53 -2.44
N ASP A 150 4.91 -26.14 -3.61
CA ASP A 150 3.99 -25.93 -4.74
C ASP A 150 2.59 -26.46 -4.42
N SER A 151 2.49 -27.62 -3.76
CA SER A 151 1.20 -28.19 -3.35
C SER A 151 0.52 -27.34 -2.30
N VAL A 152 1.27 -26.81 -1.32
CA VAL A 152 0.72 -25.91 -0.30
C VAL A 152 0.26 -24.60 -0.92
N LYS A 153 1.05 -24.00 -1.82
CA LYS A 153 0.68 -22.78 -2.54
C LYS A 153 -0.59 -22.99 -3.36
N GLN A 154 -0.69 -24.08 -4.12
CA GLN A 154 -1.88 -24.39 -4.91
C GLN A 154 -3.14 -24.46 -4.02
N LEU A 155 -3.06 -25.17 -2.89
CA LEU A 155 -4.17 -25.25 -1.95
C LEU A 155 -4.50 -23.88 -1.37
N PHE A 156 -3.50 -23.13 -0.91
CA PHE A 156 -3.68 -21.80 -0.35
C PHE A 156 -4.40 -20.87 -1.34
N TYR A 157 -3.92 -20.76 -2.58
CA TYR A 157 -4.55 -19.89 -3.57
C TYR A 157 -5.95 -20.34 -3.97
N SER A 158 -6.24 -21.65 -3.99
CA SER A 158 -7.62 -22.14 -4.20
C SER A 158 -8.60 -21.74 -3.09
N VAL A 159 -8.10 -21.49 -1.87
CA VAL A 159 -8.91 -20.95 -0.77
C VAL A 159 -9.06 -19.44 -0.95
N ILE A 160 -7.98 -18.73 -1.29
CA ILE A 160 -8.00 -17.28 -1.55
C ILE A 160 -8.94 -16.92 -2.71
N GLU A 161 -9.04 -17.75 -3.74
CA GLU A 161 -9.95 -17.56 -4.89
C GLU A 161 -11.40 -17.33 -4.47
N LYS A 162 -11.84 -17.94 -3.36
CA LYS A 162 -13.20 -17.77 -2.82
C LYS A 162 -13.46 -16.40 -2.19
N HIS A 163 -12.40 -15.64 -1.91
CA HIS A 163 -12.45 -14.30 -1.36
C HIS A 163 -12.21 -13.22 -2.42
N LEU A 164 -11.96 -13.59 -3.68
CA LEU A 164 -11.76 -12.64 -4.77
C LEU A 164 -13.10 -12.02 -5.20
N PRO A 165 -13.11 -10.76 -5.67
CA PRO A 165 -14.33 -10.11 -6.13
C PRO A 165 -14.99 -10.85 -7.29
N GLN A 166 -16.31 -10.97 -7.23
CA GLN A 166 -17.16 -11.51 -8.28
C GLN A 166 -17.99 -10.40 -8.93
N GLU A 167 -18.55 -10.67 -10.12
CA GLU A 167 -19.50 -9.77 -10.76
C GLU A 167 -20.67 -9.45 -9.83
N ASP A 168 -21.13 -8.20 -9.85
CA ASP A 168 -22.17 -7.64 -8.96
C ASP A 168 -21.81 -7.51 -7.47
N ASP A 169 -20.61 -7.93 -7.05
CA ASP A 169 -20.16 -7.71 -5.68
C ASP A 169 -20.05 -6.22 -5.36
N ARG A 170 -20.36 -5.89 -4.11
CA ARG A 170 -20.15 -4.55 -3.57
C ARG A 170 -18.77 -4.44 -2.94
N ILE A 171 -17.95 -3.57 -3.50
CA ILE A 171 -16.59 -3.31 -3.02
C ILE A 171 -16.44 -1.89 -2.50
N ARG A 172 -15.52 -1.74 -1.54
CA ARG A 172 -15.06 -0.46 -1.00
C ARG A 172 -13.81 -0.03 -1.75
N ILE A 173 -13.64 1.28 -1.89
CA ILE A 173 -12.44 1.86 -2.49
C ILE A 173 -11.83 2.78 -1.43
N LEU A 174 -10.70 2.39 -0.88
CA LEU A 174 -10.04 3.10 0.22
C LEU A 174 -8.85 3.90 -0.30
N HIS A 175 -8.95 5.22 -0.26
CA HIS A 175 -7.89 6.15 -0.62
C HIS A 175 -7.18 6.60 0.64
N TYR A 176 -5.94 6.16 0.81
CA TYR A 176 -5.07 6.69 1.84
C TYR A 176 -4.45 7.98 1.31
N LYS A 177 -4.65 9.10 1.99
CA LYS A 177 -4.00 10.36 1.67
C LYS A 177 -2.62 10.44 2.33
N LEU A 178 -1.74 11.28 1.79
CA LEU A 178 -0.40 11.50 2.34
C LEU A 178 -0.42 12.09 3.76
N ASN A 179 -1.45 12.87 4.10
CA ASN A 179 -1.69 13.35 5.46
C ASN A 179 -2.22 12.24 6.43
N GLY A 180 -2.49 11.04 5.90
CA GLY A 180 -2.97 9.85 6.57
C GLY A 180 -4.46 9.84 6.93
N GLN A 181 -5.26 10.72 6.33
CA GLN A 181 -6.71 10.52 6.24
C GLN A 181 -7.00 9.33 5.31
N VAL A 182 -8.06 8.58 5.60
CA VAL A 182 -8.55 7.51 4.74
C VAL A 182 -9.92 7.90 4.24
N TYR A 183 -10.06 8.06 2.93
CA TYR A 183 -11.31 8.36 2.27
C TYR A 183 -11.88 7.08 1.67
N GLU A 184 -13.11 6.75 2.05
CA GLU A 184 -13.87 5.72 1.36
C GLU A 184 -14.71 6.38 0.27
N LEU A 185 -14.42 6.03 -0.98
CA LEU A 185 -15.09 6.59 -2.16
C LEU A 185 -16.52 6.03 -2.38
N GLY A 186 -17.24 5.74 -1.30
CA GLY A 186 -18.52 5.05 -1.33
C GLY A 186 -18.40 3.60 -1.83
N THR A 187 -19.55 2.94 -1.94
CA THR A 187 -19.63 1.55 -2.40
C THR A 187 -19.70 1.48 -3.92
N ALA A 188 -18.78 0.75 -4.54
CA ALA A 188 -18.80 0.43 -5.96
C ALA A 188 -19.33 -0.98 -6.21
N THR A 189 -19.79 -1.23 -7.43
CA THR A 189 -20.25 -2.54 -7.89
C THR A 189 -19.23 -3.08 -8.90
N VAL A 190 -18.79 -4.32 -8.70
CA VAL A 190 -17.86 -4.99 -9.61
C VAL A 190 -18.59 -5.31 -10.91
N LYS A 191 -18.02 -4.86 -12.01
CA LYS A 191 -18.46 -5.21 -13.37
C LYS A 191 -17.75 -6.48 -13.84
N LYS A 192 -16.45 -6.58 -13.56
CA LYS A 192 -15.64 -7.73 -13.94
C LYS A 192 -14.34 -7.79 -13.14
N PHE A 193 -13.96 -8.97 -12.71
CA PHE A 193 -12.63 -9.26 -12.20
C PHE A 193 -12.05 -10.47 -12.94
N PHE A 194 -10.91 -10.30 -13.62
CA PHE A 194 -10.27 -11.37 -14.36
C PHE A 194 -8.75 -11.19 -14.40
N GLY A 195 -8.01 -12.23 -14.01
CA GLY A 195 -6.57 -12.11 -13.76
C GLY A 195 -6.32 -11.08 -12.67
N ASN A 196 -5.64 -9.99 -13.00
CA ASN A 196 -5.46 -8.84 -12.10
C ASN A 196 -6.34 -7.65 -12.45
N LYS A 197 -7.10 -7.72 -13.55
CA LYS A 197 -7.88 -6.59 -14.05
C LYS A 197 -9.20 -6.49 -13.30
N LEU A 198 -9.47 -5.32 -12.72
CA LEU A 198 -10.69 -5.00 -11.99
C LEU A 198 -11.43 -3.85 -12.66
N GLU A 199 -12.65 -4.14 -13.13
CA GLU A 199 -13.61 -3.17 -13.65
C GLU A 199 -14.76 -3.04 -12.65
N PHE A 200 -15.10 -1.81 -12.29
CA PHE A 200 -16.15 -1.51 -11.32
C PHE A 200 -16.78 -0.17 -11.62
N TYR A 201 -17.97 0.08 -11.09
CA TYR A 201 -18.65 1.36 -11.31
C TYR A 201 -19.36 1.87 -10.06
N ARG A 202 -19.62 3.18 -10.04
CA ARG A 202 -20.43 3.86 -9.03
C ARG A 202 -21.49 4.72 -9.67
N ILE A 203 -22.63 4.82 -9.01
CA ILE A 203 -23.68 5.79 -9.34
C ILE A 203 -23.49 7.00 -8.42
N ILE A 204 -23.32 8.17 -9.03
CA ILE A 204 -23.09 9.43 -8.34
C ILE A 204 -24.38 9.92 -7.72
N ARG A 205 -24.34 10.21 -6.42
CA ARG A 205 -25.54 10.59 -5.64
C ARG A 205 -25.68 12.08 -5.39
N SER A 206 -24.64 12.86 -5.62
CA SER A 206 -24.59 14.28 -5.31
C SER A 206 -24.35 15.13 -6.55
N ASN A 207 -24.93 16.32 -6.56
CA ASN A 207 -24.62 17.35 -7.54
C ASN A 207 -23.33 18.08 -7.13
N GLY A 208 -22.69 18.79 -8.06
CA GLY A 208 -21.54 19.64 -7.80
C GLY A 208 -20.73 19.84 -9.08
N TYR A 209 -19.41 19.85 -8.95
CA TYR A 209 -18.48 19.82 -10.08
C TYR A 209 -17.50 18.65 -9.92
N TYR A 210 -16.94 18.22 -11.05
CA TYR A 210 -15.68 17.48 -11.08
C TYR A 210 -14.59 18.53 -11.30
N ASP A 211 -14.00 19.02 -10.20
CA ASP A 211 -13.26 20.28 -10.20
C ASP A 211 -12.09 20.30 -11.21
N GLY A 212 -11.29 19.24 -11.26
CA GLY A 212 -10.20 19.09 -12.25
C GLY A 212 -10.66 18.96 -13.71
N LEU A 213 -11.92 18.56 -13.98
CA LEU A 213 -12.47 18.45 -15.34
C LEU A 213 -13.27 19.69 -15.76
N GLU A 214 -13.55 20.62 -14.84
CA GLU A 214 -14.38 21.81 -15.07
C GLU A 214 -15.78 21.50 -15.64
N VAL A 215 -16.30 20.29 -15.37
CA VAL A 215 -17.63 19.85 -15.81
C VAL A 215 -18.57 19.68 -14.63
N GLN A 216 -19.84 20.01 -14.84
CA GLN A 216 -20.89 19.83 -13.85
C GLN A 216 -21.03 18.35 -13.48
N LYS A 217 -21.08 18.05 -12.19
CA LYS A 217 -21.41 16.73 -11.64
C LYS A 217 -22.90 16.70 -11.32
N GLU A 218 -23.57 15.67 -11.81
CA GLU A 218 -25.02 15.52 -11.67
C GLU A 218 -25.39 14.19 -11.00
N GLN A 219 -26.53 14.17 -10.32
CA GLN A 219 -27.06 12.95 -9.76
C GLN A 219 -27.36 11.92 -10.87
N ASN A 220 -27.03 10.66 -10.61
CA ASN A 220 -27.10 9.54 -11.54
C ASN A 220 -26.06 9.56 -12.67
N ASP A 221 -25.06 10.44 -12.61
CA ASP A 221 -23.83 10.23 -13.37
C ASP A 221 -23.23 8.86 -13.01
N ILE A 222 -22.59 8.22 -13.98
CA ILE A 222 -21.94 6.92 -13.82
C ILE A 222 -20.43 7.15 -13.84
N ALA A 223 -19.76 6.71 -12.79
CA ALA A 223 -18.30 6.65 -12.73
C ALA A 223 -17.86 5.21 -12.97
N GLU A 224 -17.41 4.91 -14.19
CA GLU A 224 -16.81 3.62 -14.53
C GLU A 224 -15.31 3.66 -14.25
N SER A 225 -14.81 2.70 -13.49
CA SER A 225 -13.42 2.64 -13.04
C SER A 225 -12.74 1.36 -13.50
N LEU A 226 -11.45 1.48 -13.80
CA LEU A 226 -10.60 0.39 -14.25
C LEU A 226 -9.22 0.50 -13.60
N THR A 227 -8.70 -0.62 -13.12
CA THR A 227 -7.32 -0.76 -12.67
C THR A 227 -6.86 -2.22 -12.77
N GLU A 228 -5.57 -2.46 -12.56
CA GLU A 228 -5.01 -3.80 -12.35
C GLU A 228 -4.41 -3.87 -10.94
N ILE A 229 -4.48 -5.04 -10.29
CA ILE A 229 -3.84 -5.23 -8.99
C ILE A 229 -2.32 -5.02 -9.13
N GLY A 230 -1.79 -4.09 -8.35
CA GLY A 230 -0.41 -3.61 -8.39
C GLY A 230 -0.16 -2.42 -9.32
N GLU A 231 -1.13 -2.02 -10.14
CA GLU A 231 -0.98 -0.83 -10.97
C GLU A 231 -0.93 0.44 -10.10
N MET A 232 -0.16 1.43 -10.53
CA MET A 232 0.04 2.70 -9.80
C MET A 232 -0.97 3.78 -10.22
N TYR A 233 -2.05 3.39 -10.90
CA TYR A 233 -3.12 4.29 -11.26
C TYR A 233 -4.49 3.61 -11.32
N VAL A 234 -5.52 4.41 -11.10
CA VAL A 234 -6.92 4.03 -11.31
C VAL A 234 -7.54 5.00 -12.30
N VAL A 235 -8.02 4.47 -13.43
CA VAL A 235 -8.75 5.26 -14.42
C VAL A 235 -10.21 5.29 -14.03
N THR A 236 -10.82 6.47 -13.94
CA THR A 236 -12.26 6.66 -13.72
C THR A 236 -12.83 7.54 -14.82
N LYS A 237 -13.69 6.97 -15.67
CA LYS A 237 -14.44 7.67 -16.71
C LYS A 237 -15.81 8.06 -16.18
N TYR A 238 -16.22 9.30 -16.42
CA TYR A 238 -17.51 9.83 -15.99
C TYR A 238 -18.45 9.99 -17.18
N TYR A 239 -19.67 9.50 -17.02
CA TYR A 239 -20.74 9.60 -17.99
C TYR A 239 -21.97 10.22 -17.35
N SER A 240 -22.73 11.00 -18.11
CA SER A 240 -24.06 11.41 -17.70
C SER A 240 -25.00 10.21 -17.58
N SER A 241 -26.15 10.41 -16.93
CA SER A 241 -27.24 9.42 -16.93
C SER A 241 -27.74 9.04 -18.34
N SER A 242 -27.52 9.90 -19.34
CA SER A 242 -27.79 9.64 -20.76
C SER A 242 -26.64 8.97 -21.53
N GLY A 243 -25.53 8.65 -20.87
CA GLY A 243 -24.36 7.99 -21.47
C GLY A 243 -23.37 8.93 -22.16
N ARG A 244 -23.53 10.26 -22.04
CA ARG A 244 -22.57 11.22 -22.62
C ARG A 244 -21.30 11.25 -21.77
N PHE A 245 -20.14 11.05 -22.39
CA PHE A 245 -18.84 11.18 -21.74
C PHE A 245 -18.63 12.63 -21.23
N LYS A 246 -18.21 12.75 -19.97
CA LYS A 246 -17.97 14.03 -19.28
C LYS A 246 -16.48 14.29 -18.99
N GLY A 247 -15.63 13.28 -19.17
CA GLY A 247 -14.20 13.32 -18.88
C GLY A 247 -13.75 12.13 -18.04
N ALA A 248 -12.45 12.04 -17.77
CA ALA A 248 -11.87 10.99 -16.95
C ALA A 248 -10.77 11.50 -16.01
N TYR A 249 -10.66 10.89 -14.84
CA TYR A 249 -9.50 11.04 -13.95
C TYR A 249 -8.64 9.78 -14.02
N ILE A 250 -7.34 9.96 -14.16
CA ILE A 250 -6.34 8.92 -13.92
C ILE A 250 -5.68 9.29 -12.59
N ASN A 251 -6.14 8.65 -11.51
CA ASN A 251 -5.64 8.92 -10.16
C ASN A 251 -4.33 8.17 -9.99
N ILE A 252 -3.22 8.88 -9.73
CA ILE A 252 -1.91 8.27 -9.57
C ILE A 252 -1.67 7.97 -8.08
N GLY A 253 -1.18 6.77 -7.80
CA GLY A 253 -1.02 6.27 -6.45
C GLY A 253 0.13 5.29 -6.30
N THR A 254 0.19 4.64 -5.14
CA THR A 254 0.97 3.42 -4.94
C THR A 254 0.27 2.24 -5.62
N GLY A 255 0.95 1.09 -5.72
CA GLY A 255 0.35 -0.12 -6.31
C GLY A 255 -0.99 -0.48 -5.65
N VAL A 256 -2.04 -0.64 -6.48
CA VAL A 256 -3.40 -0.97 -6.01
C VAL A 256 -3.42 -2.34 -5.35
N GLU A 257 -3.88 -2.39 -4.12
CA GLU A 257 -4.00 -3.61 -3.33
C GLU A 257 -5.44 -4.10 -3.30
N LEU A 258 -5.62 -5.39 -3.61
CA LEU A 258 -6.85 -6.08 -3.26
C LEU A 258 -6.90 -6.32 -1.75
N ILE A 259 -8.07 -6.10 -1.15
CA ILE A 259 -8.39 -6.40 0.25
C ILE A 259 -9.73 -7.15 0.31
N SER A 260 -10.04 -7.78 1.44
CA SER A 260 -11.19 -8.68 1.58
C SER A 260 -12.57 -8.09 1.21
N ASN A 261 -12.70 -6.77 1.16
CA ASN A 261 -13.95 -6.09 0.80
C ASN A 261 -13.75 -4.97 -0.22
N GLY A 262 -12.70 -5.05 -1.05
CA GLY A 262 -12.49 -4.13 -2.16
C GLY A 262 -11.03 -3.83 -2.43
N ILE A 263 -10.71 -2.56 -2.70
CA ILE A 263 -9.36 -2.14 -3.03
C ILE A 263 -8.89 -1.01 -2.12
N ARG A 264 -7.56 -0.90 -1.97
CA ARG A 264 -6.92 0.25 -1.33
C ARG A 264 -5.63 0.63 -2.03
N TYR A 265 -5.26 1.89 -1.91
CA TYR A 265 -3.97 2.41 -2.33
C TYR A 265 -3.69 3.74 -1.61
N VAL A 266 -2.44 4.19 -1.62
CA VAL A 266 -2.11 5.56 -1.24
C VAL A 266 -2.22 6.44 -2.48
N ASP A 267 -3.11 7.42 -2.40
CA ASP A 267 -3.27 8.47 -3.38
C ASP A 267 -2.13 9.49 -3.18
N LEU A 268 -1.32 9.67 -4.23
CA LEU A 268 -0.13 10.52 -4.20
C LEU A 268 -0.44 11.99 -4.49
N GLU A 269 -1.73 12.34 -4.57
CA GLU A 269 -2.23 13.70 -4.80
C GLU A 269 -1.74 14.30 -6.13
N ILE A 270 -1.59 13.45 -7.15
CA ILE A 270 -1.31 13.83 -8.53
C ILE A 270 -2.26 13.10 -9.46
N ASP A 271 -2.95 13.85 -10.30
CA ASP A 271 -4.02 13.34 -11.16
C ASP A 271 -3.78 13.76 -12.61
N LEU A 272 -4.13 12.89 -13.56
CA LEU A 272 -4.27 13.28 -14.97
C LEU A 272 -5.75 13.45 -15.29
N CYS A 273 -6.13 14.64 -15.71
CA CYS A 273 -7.47 14.96 -16.16
C CYS A 273 -7.55 14.81 -17.68
N VAL A 274 -8.45 13.94 -18.16
CA VAL A 274 -8.80 13.80 -19.57
C VAL A 274 -10.13 14.51 -19.81
N TYR A 275 -10.09 15.61 -20.54
CA TYR A 275 -11.26 16.46 -20.81
C TYR A 275 -12.17 15.84 -21.89
N PRO A 276 -13.42 16.34 -22.06
CA PRO A 276 -14.33 15.86 -23.10
C PRO A 276 -13.78 15.93 -24.54
N ASP A 277 -12.84 16.83 -24.81
CA ASP A 277 -12.16 16.97 -26.11
C ASP A 277 -10.93 16.05 -26.25
N ASN A 278 -10.68 15.20 -25.24
CA ASN A 278 -9.53 14.31 -25.08
C ASN A 278 -8.19 15.03 -24.87
N SER A 279 -8.20 16.32 -24.56
CA SER A 279 -7.00 16.97 -24.03
C SER A 279 -6.67 16.44 -22.63
N VAL A 280 -5.38 16.45 -22.28
CA VAL A 280 -4.90 15.93 -20.98
C VAL A 280 -4.14 17.01 -20.24
N LYS A 281 -4.41 17.14 -18.95
CA LYS A 281 -3.70 18.05 -18.04
C LYS A 281 -3.31 17.33 -16.75
N ILE A 282 -2.09 17.59 -16.30
CA ILE A 282 -1.63 17.20 -14.96
C ILE A 282 -2.21 18.19 -13.95
N VAL A 283 -2.79 17.68 -12.88
CA VAL A 283 -3.37 18.47 -11.78
C VAL A 283 -2.69 18.07 -10.47
N ASP A 284 -2.53 19.05 -9.57
CA ASP A 284 -1.99 18.90 -8.21
C ASP A 284 -0.53 18.43 -8.08
N GLU A 285 0.28 18.56 -9.13
CA GLU A 285 1.71 18.20 -9.12
C GLU A 285 2.52 18.84 -7.96
N GLU A 286 2.18 20.08 -7.59
CA GLU A 286 2.82 20.83 -6.50
C GLU A 286 2.73 20.10 -5.15
N LYS A 287 1.62 19.40 -4.86
CA LYS A 287 1.45 18.68 -3.59
C LYS A 287 2.39 17.48 -3.49
N PHE A 288 2.60 16.79 -4.61
CA PHE A 288 3.51 15.66 -4.66
C PHE A 288 4.98 16.11 -4.51
N GLU A 289 5.34 17.25 -5.09
CA GLU A 289 6.66 17.87 -4.89
C GLU A 289 6.87 18.31 -3.43
N GLU A 290 5.84 18.89 -2.81
CA GLU A 290 5.88 19.25 -1.39
C GLU A 290 6.06 18.01 -0.50
N ALA A 291 5.39 16.90 -0.83
CA ALA A 291 5.55 15.63 -0.13
C ALA A 291 6.98 15.09 -0.23
N LEU A 292 7.63 15.23 -1.39
CA LEU A 292 9.04 14.89 -1.57
C LEU A 292 9.94 15.80 -0.70
N ALA A 293 9.73 17.11 -0.75
CA ALA A 293 10.51 18.09 0.00
C ALA A 293 10.41 17.87 1.53
N LYS A 294 9.23 17.48 2.02
CA LYS A 294 8.98 17.12 3.43
C LYS A 294 9.48 15.71 3.79
N GLY A 295 9.96 14.95 2.82
CA GLY A 295 10.43 13.58 2.98
C GLY A 295 9.32 12.57 3.31
N VAL A 296 8.06 12.91 3.01
CA VAL A 296 6.89 12.03 3.14
C VAL A 296 6.96 10.89 2.12
N VAL A 297 7.47 11.18 0.92
CA VAL A 297 7.82 10.17 -0.09
C VAL A 297 9.33 10.11 -0.28
N SER A 298 9.84 8.99 -0.79
CA SER A 298 11.25 8.84 -1.16
C SER A 298 11.49 9.37 -2.58
N GLU A 299 12.73 9.78 -2.88
CA GLU A 299 13.15 10.13 -4.25
C GLU A 299 12.94 8.95 -5.21
N LYS A 300 13.18 7.73 -4.72
CA LYS A 300 12.94 6.49 -5.46
C LYS A 300 11.49 6.37 -5.92
N LEU A 301 10.52 6.53 -5.01
CA LEU A 301 9.10 6.49 -5.36
C LEU A 301 8.72 7.63 -6.30
N TYR A 302 9.23 8.83 -6.03
CA TYR A 302 8.96 10.01 -6.86
C TYR A 302 9.38 9.78 -8.33
N ASN A 303 10.58 9.26 -8.56
CA ASN A 303 11.09 9.00 -9.91
C ASN A 303 10.25 7.93 -10.64
N VAL A 304 9.90 6.83 -9.96
CA VAL A 304 9.04 5.78 -10.53
C VAL A 304 7.67 6.34 -10.94
N VAL A 305 7.11 7.25 -10.15
CA VAL A 305 5.82 7.89 -10.43
C VAL A 305 5.92 8.83 -11.64
N LYS A 306 6.98 9.63 -11.74
CA LYS A 306 7.22 10.50 -12.92
C LYS A 306 7.36 9.68 -14.21
N GLU A 307 8.17 8.61 -14.18
CA GLU A 307 8.31 7.70 -15.32
C GLU A 307 6.97 7.07 -15.72
N LYS A 308 6.15 6.68 -14.73
CA LYS A 308 4.81 6.14 -14.98
C LYS A 308 3.88 7.18 -15.61
N ILE A 309 3.93 8.44 -15.18
CA ILE A 309 3.15 9.53 -15.76
C ILE A 309 3.56 9.77 -17.23
N ASP A 310 4.87 9.87 -17.50
CA ASP A 310 5.39 10.03 -18.87
C ASP A 310 4.95 8.87 -19.78
N PHE A 311 5.00 7.64 -19.25
CA PHE A 311 4.50 6.46 -19.95
C PHE A 311 3.01 6.56 -20.27
N ILE A 312 2.16 6.97 -19.32
CA ILE A 312 0.72 7.14 -19.54
C ILE A 312 0.48 8.22 -20.62
N LEU A 313 1.15 9.36 -20.53
CA LEU A 313 1.05 10.45 -21.51
C LEU A 313 1.48 10.03 -22.92
N SER A 314 2.44 9.12 -23.03
CA SER A 314 2.87 8.56 -24.33
C SER A 314 1.85 7.62 -24.97
N LYS A 315 0.97 7.00 -24.17
CA LYS A 315 -0.02 6.02 -24.62
C LYS A 315 -1.40 6.66 -24.77
N LYS A 316 -1.68 7.19 -25.96
CA LYS A 316 -3.03 7.67 -26.34
C LYS A 316 -4.16 6.66 -26.15
N SER A 317 -3.87 5.35 -26.07
CA SER A 317 -4.89 4.31 -25.82
C SER A 317 -5.31 4.19 -24.35
N LEU A 318 -4.52 4.73 -23.42
CA LEU A 318 -4.83 4.80 -21.99
C LEU A 318 -5.59 6.08 -21.62
N ILE A 319 -5.56 7.06 -22.52
CA ILE A 319 -6.22 8.36 -22.44
C ILE A 319 -7.58 8.25 -23.14
#